data_AF-A0A2T6FPS3-F1
#
_entry.id   AF-A0A2T6FPS3-F1
#
_cell.length_a   1.000
_cell.length_b   1.000
_cell.length_c   1.000
_cell.angle_alpha   90.00
_cell.angle_beta   90.00
_cell.angle_gamma   90.00
#
_symmetry.space_group_name_H-M   'P 1'
#
loop_
_entity.id
_entity.type
_entity.pdbx_description
1 polymer ?
#
loop_
_entity_poly.entity_id
_entity_poly.type
_entity_poly.pdbx_seq_one_letter_code
_entity_poly.pdbx_strand_id
1 'polypeptide(L)'
;MSNQSGATTLAEGQYEFKTDVNLIFGNQRRDRTHVLRTSMHSLSVWKTRNPDVGLSPFKDNSAGIAKDASIIDREVWVFGINATQAQDIVAAIKIASNYFDVKPSILLADVYAKNLNADFEQDMTNEALVRANKGLYSGVCKALVGAAKVLGIANQFNFYVFSKSNNHKIPQSELVSALQEGGASTVVTDDHRPRVTVGDNTGKFHIPQFTNLHLATLKG
;
A
#
# COMPACT_ATOMS: atom_id res chain seq x y z
N MET A 1 -14.89 23.94 3.87
CA MET A 1 -13.99 23.08 3.08
C MET A 1 -14.40 21.65 3.38
N SER A 2 -14.79 20.87 2.38
CA SER A 2 -15.08 19.45 2.60
C SER A 2 -13.83 18.77 3.17
N ASN A 3 -13.99 17.99 4.24
CA ASN A 3 -12.91 17.17 4.80
C ASN A 3 -12.58 16.02 3.84
N GLN A 4 -12.02 16.31 2.67
CA GLN A 4 -11.55 15.30 1.74
C GLN A 4 -10.39 14.55 2.39
N SER A 5 -10.59 13.25 2.65
CA SER A 5 -9.59 12.36 3.22
C SER A 5 -9.34 11.22 2.24
N GLY A 6 -8.10 11.10 1.79
CA GLY A 6 -7.69 10.02 0.91
C GLY A 6 -6.80 9.00 1.60
N ALA A 7 -6.70 7.83 0.99
CA ALA A 7 -5.69 6.83 1.31
C ALA A 7 -5.36 5.97 0.09
N THR A 8 -4.12 5.51 0.02
CA THR A 8 -3.66 4.56 -1.00
C THR A 8 -3.13 3.30 -0.35
N THR A 9 -3.49 2.13 -0.87
CA THR A 9 -2.84 0.87 -0.46
C THR A 9 -1.96 0.30 -1.57
N LEU A 10 -0.83 -0.27 -1.16
CA LEU A 10 0.16 -0.88 -2.05
C LEU A 10 0.07 -2.40 -1.99
N ALA A 11 0.08 -3.03 -3.16
CA ALA A 11 0.20 -4.48 -3.34
C ALA A 11 -0.90 -5.32 -2.65
N GLU A 12 -2.15 -4.91 -2.76
CA GLU A 12 -3.31 -5.71 -2.32
C GLU A 12 -3.40 -7.02 -3.12
N GLY A 13 -3.67 -8.11 -2.39
CA GLY A 13 -3.85 -9.45 -2.94
C GLY A 13 -5.32 -9.88 -2.92
N GLN A 14 -5.71 -10.60 -1.87
CA GLN A 14 -7.09 -11.06 -1.68
C GLN A 14 -7.97 -9.96 -1.08
N TYR A 15 -9.20 -9.86 -1.60
CA TYR A 15 -10.17 -8.83 -1.27
C TYR A 15 -10.59 -8.85 0.21
N GLU A 16 -10.85 -10.05 0.76
CA GLU A 16 -11.27 -10.23 2.16
C GLU A 16 -10.23 -9.71 3.17
N PHE A 17 -8.95 -9.70 2.79
CA PHE A 17 -7.85 -9.26 3.64
C PHE A 17 -7.31 -7.88 3.26
N LYS A 18 -8.11 -7.06 2.58
CA LYS A 18 -7.72 -5.70 2.22
C LYS A 18 -7.29 -4.87 3.42
N THR A 19 -6.41 -3.90 3.21
CA THR A 19 -5.84 -3.10 4.31
C THR A 19 -6.86 -2.17 4.95
N ASP A 20 -6.92 -2.09 6.29
CA ASP A 20 -7.77 -1.11 6.97
C ASP A 20 -7.10 0.26 6.90
N VAL A 21 -7.50 1.05 5.90
CA VAL A 21 -6.99 2.41 5.63
C VAL A 21 -7.55 3.47 6.58
N ASN A 22 -8.52 3.10 7.42
CA ASN A 22 -9.06 4.02 8.42
C ASN A 22 -8.24 3.99 9.71
N LEU A 23 -7.42 2.96 9.92
CA LEU A 23 -6.54 2.88 11.08
C LEU A 23 -5.35 3.83 10.90
N ILE A 24 -5.07 4.61 11.94
CA ILE A 24 -3.87 5.46 12.06
C ILE A 24 -3.24 5.24 13.45
N PHE A 25 -2.09 5.89 13.69
CA PHE A 25 -1.30 5.74 14.91
C PHE A 25 -2.08 6.01 16.20
N GLY A 26 -1.75 5.27 17.27
CA GLY A 26 -2.35 5.40 18.59
C GLY A 26 -3.75 4.77 18.67
N ASN A 27 -4.01 3.73 17.87
CA ASN A 27 -5.33 3.10 17.73
C ASN A 27 -6.46 4.09 17.36
N GLN A 28 -6.10 5.18 16.68
CA GLN A 28 -7.05 6.17 16.22
C GLN A 28 -7.65 5.73 14.87
N ARG A 29 -8.88 6.19 14.60
CA ARG A 29 -9.57 5.93 13.34
C ARG A 29 -9.90 7.23 12.63
N ARG A 30 -9.72 7.24 11.32
CA ARG A 30 -10.10 8.35 10.43
C ARG A 30 -10.76 7.78 9.18
N ASP A 31 -12.02 8.13 8.98
CA ASP A 31 -12.74 7.70 7.78
C ASP A 31 -12.12 8.31 6.52
N ARG A 32 -11.94 7.47 5.49
CA ARG A 32 -11.42 7.84 4.17
C ARG A 32 -12.54 7.92 3.16
N THR A 33 -12.74 9.10 2.56
CA THR A 33 -13.75 9.31 1.52
C THR A 33 -13.24 8.92 0.13
N HIS A 34 -11.92 8.87 -0.07
CA HIS A 34 -11.29 8.54 -1.35
C HIS A 34 -10.23 7.46 -1.16
N VAL A 35 -10.53 6.23 -1.55
CA VAL A 35 -9.59 5.11 -1.37
C VAL A 35 -9.14 4.60 -2.72
N LEU A 36 -7.82 4.63 -2.94
CA LEU A 36 -7.14 3.92 -4.02
C LEU A 36 -6.54 2.64 -3.47
N ARG A 37 -6.81 1.53 -4.16
CA ARG A 37 -6.24 0.21 -3.90
C ARG A 37 -5.38 -0.16 -5.10
N THR A 38 -4.15 -0.59 -4.87
CA THR A 38 -3.29 -1.07 -5.97
C THR A 38 -2.96 -2.54 -5.79
N SER A 39 -2.90 -3.28 -6.90
CA SER A 39 -2.48 -4.69 -6.90
C SER A 39 -1.35 -4.90 -7.91
N MET A 40 -0.38 -5.73 -7.55
CA MET A 40 0.67 -6.17 -8.48
C MET A 40 0.12 -7.15 -9.53
N HIS A 41 -0.96 -7.88 -9.21
CA HIS A 41 -1.60 -8.78 -10.16
C HIS A 41 -2.29 -7.99 -11.28
N SER A 42 -2.31 -8.56 -12.49
CA SER A 42 -3.21 -8.09 -13.54
C SER A 42 -4.66 -8.31 -13.12
N LEU A 43 -5.60 -7.57 -13.73
CA LEU A 43 -7.03 -7.70 -13.44
C LEU A 43 -7.51 -9.15 -13.60
N SER A 44 -7.05 -9.86 -14.63
CA SER A 44 -7.43 -11.25 -14.87
C SER A 44 -6.97 -12.19 -13.76
N VAL A 45 -5.72 -12.09 -13.33
CA VAL A 45 -5.17 -12.90 -12.22
C VAL A 45 -5.86 -12.56 -10.91
N TRP A 46 -6.10 -11.26 -10.66
CA TRP A 46 -6.78 -10.81 -9.46
C TRP A 46 -8.22 -11.34 -9.39
N LYS A 47 -8.96 -11.30 -10.51
CA LYS A 47 -10.33 -11.82 -10.59
C LYS A 47 -10.39 -13.33 -10.33
N THR A 48 -9.45 -14.10 -10.85
CA THR A 48 -9.37 -15.55 -10.57
C THR A 48 -9.16 -15.83 -9.08
N ARG A 49 -8.43 -14.96 -8.37
CA ARG A 49 -8.21 -15.07 -6.92
C ARG A 49 -9.38 -14.58 -6.08
N ASN A 50 -10.29 -13.80 -6.67
CA ASN A 50 -11.42 -13.16 -6.00
C ASN A 50 -12.71 -13.35 -6.84
N PRO A 51 -13.15 -14.60 -7.07
CA PRO A 51 -14.17 -14.91 -8.08
C PRO A 51 -15.54 -14.29 -7.79
N ASP A 52 -15.87 -14.09 -6.51
CA ASP A 52 -17.19 -13.60 -6.06
C ASP A 52 -17.25 -12.07 -5.89
N VAL A 53 -16.17 -11.36 -6.19
CA VAL A 53 -16.11 -9.90 -6.02
C VAL A 53 -16.61 -9.19 -7.27
N GLY A 54 -17.72 -8.46 -7.12
CA GLY A 54 -18.27 -7.61 -8.16
C GLY A 54 -17.32 -6.47 -8.50
N LEU A 55 -17.04 -6.28 -9.79
CA LEU A 55 -16.16 -5.22 -10.29
C LEU A 55 -16.82 -4.48 -11.45
N SER A 56 -16.66 -3.16 -11.47
CA SER A 56 -17.11 -2.30 -12.56
C SER A 56 -15.88 -1.70 -13.25
N PRO A 57 -15.41 -2.28 -14.37
CA PRO A 57 -14.20 -1.83 -15.02
C PRO A 57 -14.43 -0.48 -15.70
N PHE A 58 -13.40 0.36 -15.71
CA PHE A 58 -13.42 1.63 -16.44
C PHE A 58 -12.06 1.89 -17.07
N LYS A 59 -12.04 2.78 -18.07
CA LYS A 59 -10.82 3.19 -18.75
C LYS A 59 -10.52 4.63 -18.42
N ASP A 60 -9.25 4.91 -18.17
CA ASP A 60 -8.75 6.24 -17.94
C ASP A 60 -7.43 6.40 -18.70
N ASN A 61 -7.36 7.44 -19.52
CA ASN A 61 -6.20 7.72 -20.37
C ASN A 61 -5.32 8.86 -19.82
N SER A 62 -5.62 9.38 -18.62
CA SER A 62 -4.91 10.53 -18.01
C SER A 62 -3.49 10.18 -17.55
N ALA A 63 -3.23 8.90 -17.28
CA ALA A 63 -1.98 8.41 -16.74
C ALA A 63 -0.82 8.36 -17.75
N GLY A 64 -1.08 8.44 -19.06
CA GLY A 64 -0.07 8.26 -20.12
C GLY A 64 0.42 6.80 -20.27
N ILE A 65 0.24 5.96 -19.25
CA ILE A 65 0.43 4.51 -19.27
C ILE A 65 -0.92 3.86 -19.03
N ALA A 66 -1.31 2.93 -19.91
CA ALA A 66 -2.53 2.16 -19.74
C ALA A 66 -2.39 1.19 -18.56
N LYS A 67 -3.29 1.29 -17.59
CA LYS A 67 -3.47 0.32 -16.50
C LYS A 67 -4.93 -0.08 -16.43
N ASP A 68 -5.19 -1.33 -16.07
CA ASP A 68 -6.55 -1.77 -15.81
C ASP A 68 -7.03 -1.16 -14.49
N ALA A 69 -8.24 -0.62 -14.50
CA ALA A 69 -8.87 -0.05 -13.32
C ALA A 69 -10.32 -0.52 -13.18
N SER A 70 -10.80 -0.63 -11.95
CA SER A 70 -12.17 -1.02 -11.64
C SER A 70 -12.66 -0.38 -10.35
N ILE A 71 -13.97 -0.20 -10.25
CA ILE A 71 -14.62 0.17 -9.00
C ILE A 71 -15.09 -1.09 -8.28
N ILE A 72 -14.69 -1.20 -7.01
CA ILE A 72 -15.06 -2.29 -6.10
C ILE A 72 -15.40 -1.64 -4.75
N ASP A 73 -16.62 -1.87 -4.25
CA ASP A 73 -17.12 -1.30 -2.99
C ASP A 73 -16.91 0.22 -2.84
N ARG A 74 -17.12 0.96 -3.95
CA ARG A 74 -16.92 2.42 -4.05
C ARG A 74 -15.46 2.88 -3.90
N GLU A 75 -14.50 1.96 -3.86
CA GLU A 75 -13.07 2.23 -3.91
C GLU A 75 -12.54 2.05 -5.34
N VAL A 76 -11.51 2.82 -5.71
CA VAL A 76 -10.83 2.63 -7.01
C VAL A 76 -9.75 1.57 -6.83
N TRP A 77 -9.76 0.55 -7.69
CA TRP A 77 -8.72 -0.47 -7.77
C TRP A 77 -7.95 -0.34 -9.07
N VAL A 78 -6.62 -0.31 -8.99
CA VAL A 78 -5.73 -0.28 -10.15
C VAL A 78 -4.79 -1.48 -10.11
N PHE A 79 -4.69 -2.19 -11.24
CA PHE A 79 -4.02 -3.49 -11.34
C PHE A 79 -2.69 -3.38 -12.10
N GLY A 80 -1.82 -4.36 -11.89
CA GLY A 80 -0.49 -4.40 -12.50
C GLY A 80 0.43 -3.26 -12.02
N ILE A 81 0.31 -2.86 -10.76
CA ILE A 81 1.10 -1.79 -10.15
C ILE A 81 2.30 -2.38 -9.42
N ASN A 82 3.49 -2.10 -9.93
CA ASN A 82 4.73 -2.35 -9.20
C ASN A 82 5.04 -1.16 -8.27
N ALA A 83 4.89 -1.38 -6.96
CA ALA A 83 5.12 -0.35 -5.95
C ALA A 83 6.59 0.12 -5.84
N THR A 84 7.57 -0.57 -6.45
CA THR A 84 8.95 -0.09 -6.54
C THR A 84 9.20 0.80 -7.76
N GLN A 85 8.17 1.09 -8.57
CA GLN A 85 8.26 1.90 -9.78
C GLN A 85 7.42 3.18 -9.63
N ALA A 86 8.08 4.34 -9.61
CA ALA A 86 7.40 5.63 -9.41
C ALA A 86 6.32 5.88 -10.46
N GLN A 87 6.56 5.52 -11.74
CA GLN A 87 5.60 5.73 -12.82
C GLN A 87 4.32 4.91 -12.67
N ASP A 88 4.41 3.70 -12.11
CA ASP A 88 3.24 2.88 -11.82
C ASP A 88 2.38 3.51 -10.73
N ILE A 89 3.00 4.03 -9.67
CA ILE A 89 2.30 4.77 -8.61
C ILE A 89 1.66 6.04 -9.17
N VAL A 90 2.39 6.81 -9.99
CA VAL A 90 1.85 8.02 -10.66
C VAL A 90 0.63 7.68 -11.50
N ALA A 91 0.69 6.61 -12.28
CA ALA A 91 -0.44 6.17 -13.10
C ALA A 91 -1.66 5.84 -12.24
N ALA A 92 -1.49 5.02 -11.19
CA ALA A 92 -2.58 4.65 -10.30
C ALA A 92 -3.22 5.86 -9.60
N ILE A 93 -2.39 6.80 -9.12
CA ILE A 93 -2.86 8.02 -8.47
C ILE A 93 -3.62 8.91 -9.45
N LYS A 94 -3.12 9.11 -10.68
CA LYS A 94 -3.83 9.91 -11.70
C LYS A 94 -5.20 9.33 -12.04
N ILE A 95 -5.28 8.01 -12.23
CA ILE A 95 -6.54 7.32 -12.52
C ILE A 95 -7.56 7.54 -11.40
N ALA A 96 -7.16 7.32 -10.14
CA ALA A 96 -8.06 7.54 -9.01
C ALA A 96 -8.39 9.01 -8.78
N SER A 97 -7.42 9.92 -8.95
CA SER A 97 -7.64 11.36 -8.85
C SER A 97 -8.65 11.86 -9.86
N ASN A 98 -8.58 11.39 -11.10
CA ASN A 98 -9.53 11.76 -12.14
C ASN A 98 -10.93 11.17 -11.86
N TYR A 99 -11.00 9.90 -11.43
CA TYR A 99 -12.27 9.27 -11.07
C TYR A 99 -12.98 9.99 -9.91
N PHE A 100 -12.25 10.32 -8.85
CA PHE A 100 -12.80 10.98 -7.67
C PHE A 100 -12.93 12.51 -7.77
N ASP A 101 -12.37 13.12 -8.82
CA ASP A 101 -12.20 14.57 -8.96
C ASP A 101 -11.49 15.21 -7.74
N VAL A 102 -10.33 14.64 -7.38
CA VAL A 102 -9.52 15.12 -6.25
C VAL A 102 -8.05 15.28 -6.61
N LYS A 103 -7.37 16.20 -5.92
CA LYS A 103 -5.93 16.41 -6.08
C LYS A 103 -5.15 15.13 -5.72
N PRO A 104 -4.09 14.77 -6.46
CA PRO A 104 -3.20 13.65 -6.15
C PRO A 104 -2.68 13.65 -4.71
N SER A 105 -2.45 14.83 -4.14
CA SER A 105 -2.00 15.00 -2.75
C SER A 105 -2.97 14.43 -1.72
N ILE A 106 -4.26 14.32 -2.03
CA ILE A 106 -5.27 13.73 -1.13
C ILE A 106 -5.07 12.22 -1.03
N LEU A 107 -4.81 11.55 -2.15
CA LEU A 107 -4.64 10.09 -2.21
C LEU A 107 -3.27 9.64 -1.70
N LEU A 108 -2.22 10.43 -1.91
CA LEU A 108 -0.87 10.15 -1.41
C LEU A 108 -0.64 10.58 0.04
N ALA A 109 -1.56 11.33 0.67
CA ALA A 109 -1.38 11.82 2.03
C ALA A 109 -1.11 10.70 3.05
N ASP A 110 -1.82 9.58 2.90
CA ASP A 110 -1.69 8.40 3.74
C ASP A 110 -1.60 7.14 2.86
N VAL A 111 -0.42 6.54 2.81
CA VAL A 111 -0.12 5.34 2.03
C VAL A 111 0.05 4.15 2.99
N TYR A 112 -0.45 2.99 2.61
CA TYR A 112 -0.48 1.80 3.44
C TYR A 112 0.09 0.60 2.71
N ALA A 113 0.84 -0.24 3.41
CA ALA A 113 1.25 -1.56 2.95
C ALA A 113 1.12 -2.60 4.07
N LYS A 114 0.68 -3.81 3.71
CA LYS A 114 0.73 -4.99 4.58
C LYS A 114 1.87 -5.89 4.15
N ASN A 115 2.87 -6.10 5.01
CA ASN A 115 4.01 -7.01 4.82
C ASN A 115 4.46 -7.14 3.36
N LEU A 116 5.21 -6.15 2.87
CA LEU A 116 5.90 -6.28 1.58
C LEU A 116 6.95 -7.39 1.70
N ASN A 117 6.92 -8.31 0.74
CA ASN A 117 7.74 -9.51 0.71
C ASN A 117 8.46 -9.58 -0.64
N ALA A 118 9.74 -9.93 -0.62
CA ALA A 118 10.48 -10.24 -1.82
C ALA A 118 9.93 -11.53 -2.47
N ASP A 119 9.97 -11.60 -3.80
CA ASP A 119 9.63 -12.84 -4.50
C ASP A 119 10.63 -13.95 -4.16
N PHE A 120 10.18 -15.21 -4.21
CA PHE A 120 10.99 -16.42 -3.98
C PHE A 120 11.62 -16.54 -2.58
N GLU A 121 10.94 -16.05 -1.53
CA GLU A 121 11.44 -16.14 -0.15
C GLU A 121 11.85 -17.56 0.27
N GLN A 122 11.13 -18.58 -0.20
CA GLN A 122 11.39 -19.98 0.15
C GLN A 122 12.76 -20.50 -0.34
N ASP A 123 13.35 -19.83 -1.33
CA ASP A 123 14.62 -20.21 -1.94
C ASP A 123 15.81 -19.41 -1.36
N MET A 124 15.55 -18.49 -0.42
CA MET A 124 16.55 -17.59 0.16
C MET A 124 16.99 -18.02 1.56
N THR A 125 18.27 -17.78 1.89
CA THR A 125 18.71 -17.82 3.30
C THR A 125 18.09 -16.65 4.07
N ASN A 126 18.07 -16.75 5.40
CA ASN A 126 17.53 -15.69 6.25
C ASN A 126 18.21 -14.32 6.00
N GLU A 127 19.54 -14.29 5.87
CA GLU A 127 20.28 -13.04 5.61
C GLU A 127 19.96 -12.47 4.22
N ALA A 128 19.83 -13.33 3.21
CA ALA A 128 19.46 -12.93 1.87
C ALA A 128 18.04 -12.37 1.82
N LEU A 129 17.10 -13.01 2.53
CA LEU A 129 15.71 -12.56 2.65
C LEU A 129 15.62 -11.20 3.34
N VAL A 130 16.33 -11.01 4.44
CA VAL A 130 16.38 -9.71 5.14
C VAL A 130 16.90 -8.61 4.21
N ARG A 131 17.99 -8.88 3.47
CA ARG A 131 18.54 -7.92 2.50
C ARG A 131 17.56 -7.62 1.37
N ALA A 132 16.88 -8.63 0.83
CA ALA A 132 15.90 -8.47 -0.24
C ALA A 132 14.70 -7.63 0.23
N ASN A 133 14.16 -7.93 1.41
CA ASN A 133 13.08 -7.16 2.02
C ASN A 133 13.52 -5.71 2.33
N LYS A 134 14.74 -5.50 2.84
CA LYS A 134 15.30 -4.15 3.04
C LYS A 134 15.37 -3.36 1.72
N GLY A 135 15.82 -4.01 0.64
CA GLY A 135 15.83 -3.45 -0.71
C GLY A 135 14.41 -3.09 -1.19
N LEU A 136 13.43 -3.96 -0.93
CA LEU A 136 12.04 -3.73 -1.30
C LEU A 136 11.45 -2.51 -0.57
N TYR A 137 11.55 -2.43 0.75
CA TYR A 137 11.01 -1.31 1.52
C TYR A 137 11.67 0.03 1.15
N SER A 138 13.00 0.05 1.05
CA SER A 138 13.72 1.27 0.62
C SER A 138 13.37 1.66 -0.81
N GLY A 139 13.19 0.69 -1.72
CA GLY A 139 12.76 0.90 -3.10
C GLY A 139 11.35 1.48 -3.20
N VAL A 140 10.40 0.97 -2.41
CA VAL A 140 9.03 1.51 -2.35
C VAL A 140 9.03 2.94 -1.83
N CYS A 141 9.76 3.25 -0.76
CA CYS A 141 9.87 4.64 -0.26
C CYS A 141 10.42 5.59 -1.33
N LYS A 142 11.50 5.19 -2.03
CA LYS A 142 12.08 5.98 -3.13
C LYS A 142 11.09 6.18 -4.26
N ALA A 143 10.32 5.14 -4.61
CA ALA A 143 9.30 5.20 -5.64
C ALA A 143 8.14 6.14 -5.25
N LEU A 144 7.70 6.10 -3.99
CA LEU A 144 6.68 7.02 -3.46
C LEU A 144 7.15 8.48 -3.49
N VAL A 145 8.38 8.76 -3.05
CA VAL A 145 8.97 10.10 -3.13
C VAL A 145 9.11 10.54 -4.59
N GLY A 146 9.56 9.65 -5.48
CA GLY A 146 9.65 9.92 -6.92
C GLY A 146 8.28 10.23 -7.54
N ALA A 147 7.24 9.49 -7.16
CA ALA A 147 5.88 9.72 -7.61
C ALA A 147 5.35 11.08 -7.12
N ALA A 148 5.57 11.41 -5.84
CA ALA A 148 5.19 12.71 -5.28
C ALA A 148 5.83 13.87 -6.05
N LYS A 149 7.12 13.77 -6.41
CA LYS A 149 7.82 14.76 -7.24
C LYS A 149 7.18 14.94 -8.62
N VAL A 150 6.90 13.84 -9.31
CA VAL A 150 6.27 13.86 -10.65
C VAL A 150 4.87 14.48 -10.58
N LEU A 151 4.15 14.26 -9.48
CA LEU A 151 2.81 14.81 -9.25
C LEU A 151 2.82 16.25 -8.68
N GLY A 152 4.01 16.84 -8.46
CA GLY A 152 4.15 18.20 -7.92
C GLY A 152 3.75 18.34 -6.44
N ILE A 153 3.84 17.26 -5.67
CA ILE A 153 3.50 17.24 -4.24
C ILE A 153 4.77 17.49 -3.44
N ALA A 154 4.89 18.66 -2.81
CA ALA A 154 6.06 19.02 -1.98
C ALA A 154 5.85 18.82 -0.47
N ASN A 155 4.62 18.47 -0.08
CA ASN A 155 4.24 18.28 1.32
C ASN A 155 4.73 16.94 1.86
N GLN A 156 4.75 16.85 3.18
CA GLN A 156 4.96 15.56 3.86
C GLN A 156 3.74 14.66 3.70
N PHE A 157 3.99 13.36 3.69
CA PHE A 157 2.97 12.33 3.67
C PHE A 157 3.39 11.12 4.50
N ASN A 158 2.42 10.30 4.87
CA ASN A 158 2.59 9.17 5.77
C ASN A 158 2.66 7.87 4.99
N PHE A 159 3.59 6.99 5.37
CA PHE A 159 3.65 5.61 4.91
C PHE A 159 3.53 4.67 6.11
N TYR A 160 2.37 4.01 6.19
CA TYR A 160 2.02 3.03 7.21
C TYR A 160 2.39 1.63 6.76
N VAL A 161 3.17 0.92 7.57
CA VAL A 161 3.55 -0.47 7.31
C VAL A 161 2.99 -1.35 8.42
N PHE A 162 2.07 -2.23 8.05
CA PHE A 162 1.61 -3.30 8.93
C PHE A 162 2.58 -4.48 8.84
N SER A 163 3.23 -4.80 9.96
CA SER A 163 4.10 -5.97 10.06
C SER A 163 3.55 -7.02 11.02
N LYS A 164 3.75 -8.30 10.72
CA LYS A 164 3.23 -9.39 11.58
C LYS A 164 4.02 -9.46 12.90
N SER A 165 3.34 -9.35 14.04
CA SER A 165 4.00 -9.22 15.36
C SER A 165 4.74 -10.47 15.84
N ASN A 166 4.29 -11.66 15.45
CA ASN A 166 4.86 -12.94 15.88
C ASN A 166 5.73 -13.62 14.82
N ASN A 167 5.87 -13.02 13.64
CA ASN A 167 6.78 -13.49 12.58
C ASN A 167 7.12 -12.30 11.68
N HIS A 168 8.10 -11.51 12.10
CA HIS A 168 8.54 -10.34 11.35
C HIS A 168 9.37 -10.82 10.14
N LYS A 169 8.90 -10.49 8.93
CA LYS A 169 9.59 -10.83 7.66
C LYS A 169 10.94 -10.11 7.48
N ILE A 170 11.12 -9.05 8.27
CA ILE A 170 12.34 -8.26 8.41
C ILE A 170 12.41 -7.79 9.87
N PRO A 171 13.57 -7.87 10.55
CA PRO A 171 13.72 -7.32 11.90
C PRO A 171 13.35 -5.85 11.96
N GLN A 172 12.79 -5.39 13.08
CA GLN A 172 12.32 -4.02 13.22
C GLN A 172 13.41 -2.98 12.96
N SER A 173 14.63 -3.21 13.45
CA SER A 173 15.78 -2.34 13.21
C SER A 173 16.11 -2.22 11.72
N GLU A 174 16.07 -3.34 11.01
CA GLU A 174 16.32 -3.39 9.56
C GLU A 174 15.20 -2.72 8.77
N LEU A 175 13.93 -2.87 9.20
CA LEU A 175 12.80 -2.15 8.60
C LEU A 175 12.94 -0.63 8.79
N VAL A 176 13.24 -0.18 10.01
CA VAL A 176 13.46 1.25 10.30
C VAL A 176 14.59 1.80 9.42
N SER A 177 15.71 1.08 9.36
CA SER A 177 16.85 1.44 8.51
C SER A 177 16.46 1.48 7.02
N ALA A 178 15.69 0.50 6.53
CA ALA A 178 15.21 0.46 5.14
C ALA A 178 14.36 1.68 4.79
N LEU A 179 13.42 2.05 5.66
CA LEU A 179 12.52 3.18 5.46
C LEU A 179 13.29 4.51 5.45
N GLN A 180 14.26 4.67 6.36
CA GLN A 180 15.16 5.83 6.42
C GLN A 180 16.07 5.94 5.19
N GLU A 181 16.71 4.85 4.77
CA GLU A 181 17.49 4.77 3.52
C GLU A 181 16.63 5.05 2.27
N GLY A 182 15.32 4.80 2.38
CA GLY A 182 14.31 5.13 1.40
C GLY A 182 13.92 6.61 1.34
N GLY A 183 14.37 7.43 2.30
CA GLY A 183 14.09 8.86 2.39
C GLY A 183 13.10 9.28 3.49
N ALA A 184 12.72 8.39 4.41
CA ALA A 184 11.88 8.75 5.54
C ALA A 184 12.63 9.64 6.53
N SER A 185 12.03 10.78 6.92
CA SER A 185 12.61 11.70 7.91
C SER A 185 12.46 11.17 9.34
N THR A 186 11.38 10.46 9.60
CA THR A 186 11.06 9.85 10.90
C THR A 186 10.43 8.49 10.66
N VAL A 187 10.74 7.55 11.53
CA VAL A 187 10.08 6.23 11.56
C VAL A 187 9.76 5.93 13.01
N VAL A 188 8.47 5.78 13.30
CA VAL A 188 7.97 5.43 14.63
C VAL A 188 7.22 4.11 14.56
N THR A 189 7.16 3.39 15.67
CA THR A 189 6.37 2.17 15.81
C THR A 189 5.31 2.43 16.84
N ASP A 190 4.07 2.05 16.54
CA ASP A 190 2.95 2.21 17.46
C ASP A 190 3.14 1.28 18.67
N ASP A 191 2.97 1.84 19.86
CA ASP A 191 2.97 1.06 21.11
C ASP A 191 1.74 0.15 21.18
N HIS A 192 0.65 0.53 20.50
CA HIS A 192 -0.52 -0.30 20.34
C HIS A 192 -0.33 -1.27 19.17
N ARG A 193 -0.64 -2.55 19.41
CA ARG A 193 -0.62 -3.60 18.38
C ARG A 193 -2.04 -3.82 17.85
N PRO A 194 -2.43 -3.25 16.71
CA PRO A 194 -3.76 -3.47 16.17
C PRO A 194 -4.00 -4.94 15.82
N ARG A 195 -5.25 -5.37 15.99
CA ARG A 195 -5.71 -6.70 15.60
C ARG A 195 -6.28 -6.64 14.19
N VAL A 196 -5.69 -7.36 13.25
CA VAL A 196 -6.15 -7.43 11.85
C VAL A 196 -6.49 -8.86 11.48
N THR A 197 -7.46 -9.04 10.59
CA THR A 197 -7.82 -10.35 10.06
C THR A 197 -6.84 -10.73 8.95
N VAL A 198 -6.26 -11.92 9.07
CA VAL A 198 -5.38 -12.54 8.07
C VAL A 198 -5.96 -13.89 7.72
N GLY A 199 -6.20 -14.16 6.44
CA GLY A 199 -6.61 -15.49 6.01
C GLY A 199 -5.52 -16.33 5.39
N ASP A 200 -5.91 -17.56 5.14
CA ASP A 200 -5.15 -18.49 4.33
C ASP A 200 -5.37 -18.21 2.83
N ASN A 201 -4.57 -18.86 2.00
CA ASN A 201 -4.66 -18.68 0.55
C ASN A 201 -5.96 -19.26 -0.06
N THR A 202 -6.81 -19.91 0.74
CA THR A 202 -8.08 -20.48 0.28
C THR A 202 -9.27 -19.54 0.49
N GLY A 203 -9.11 -18.48 1.30
CA GLY A 203 -10.19 -17.56 1.65
C GLY A 203 -11.28 -18.18 2.52
N LYS A 204 -11.07 -19.40 3.05
CA LYS A 204 -12.05 -20.10 3.88
C LYS A 204 -11.76 -20.01 5.36
N PHE A 205 -10.49 -19.78 5.71
CA PHE A 205 -10.05 -19.70 7.08
C PHE A 205 -9.35 -18.38 7.32
N HIS A 206 -9.77 -17.68 8.37
CA HIS A 206 -9.11 -16.48 8.83
C HIS A 206 -8.85 -16.54 10.32
N ILE A 207 -7.72 -15.96 10.73
CA ILE A 207 -7.38 -15.78 12.12
C ILE A 207 -7.06 -14.31 12.38
N PRO A 208 -7.61 -13.73 13.46
CA PRO A 208 -7.25 -12.38 13.84
C PRO A 208 -5.86 -12.39 14.47
N GLN A 209 -4.96 -11.55 13.97
CA GLN A 209 -3.57 -11.47 14.40
C GLN A 209 -3.23 -10.06 14.87
N PHE A 210 -2.39 -9.96 15.90
CA PHE A 210 -1.77 -8.70 16.26
C PHE A 210 -0.68 -8.35 15.25
N THR A 211 -0.67 -7.10 14.79
CA THR A 211 0.37 -6.55 13.91
C THR A 211 1.07 -5.40 14.61
N ASN A 212 2.34 -5.18 14.30
CA ASN A 212 2.96 -3.89 14.58
C ASN A 212 2.53 -2.92 13.47
N LEU A 213 2.39 -1.66 13.83
CA LEU A 213 2.12 -0.58 12.89
C LEU A 213 3.31 0.39 12.92
N HIS A 214 4.01 0.51 11.80
CA HIS A 214 5.09 1.48 11.66
C HIS A 214 4.60 2.66 10.83
N LEU A 215 5.00 3.88 11.18
CA LEU A 215 4.75 5.08 10.42
C LEU A 215 6.08 5.70 10.02
N ALA A 216 6.33 5.75 8.72
CA ALA A 216 7.38 6.55 8.12
C ALA A 216 6.80 7.86 7.59
N THR A 217 7.43 8.98 7.92
CA THR A 217 7.10 10.28 7.30
C THR A 217 8.03 10.53 6.13
N LEU A 218 7.46 10.70 4.95
CA LEU A 218 8.16 10.97 3.70
C LEU A 218 7.86 12.41 3.25
N LYS A 219 8.71 12.93 2.35
CA LYS A 219 8.53 14.25 1.74
C LYS A 219 8.78 14.15 0.25
N GLY A 220 7.86 14.70 -0.55
CA GLY A 220 8.04 14.84 -2.00
C GLY A 220 9.05 15.90 -2.37
#